data_AF-A0A359G0C0-F1
#
_entry.id   AF-A0A359G0C0-F1
#
_cell.length_a   1.000
_cell.length_b   1.000
_cell.length_c   1.000
_cell.angle_alpha   90.00
_cell.angle_beta   90.00
_cell.angle_gamma   90.00
#
_symmetry.space_group_name_H-M   'P 1'
#
loop_
_entity.id
_entity.type
_entity.pdbx_description
1 polymer ?
#
loop_
_entity_poly.entity_id
_entity_poly.type
_entity_poly.pdbx_seq_one_letter_code
_entity_poly.pdbx_strand_id
1 'polypeptide(L)'
;NNNKCSTYADLTVINRKVEVDAGKDEVVCNNIVTVRGSLVPAGATGQWRAVSGGSGSVIVADPTKPHIAQVSLGQGSNRLVWAINNQGCYSEDEVVIVNSR
;
A
#
# COMPACT_ATOMS: atom_id res chain seq x y z
N ASN A 1 52.87 -28.94 -3.30
CA ASN A 1 52.58 -27.78 -2.44
C ASN A 1 51.16 -27.29 -2.69
N ASN A 2 50.36 -27.38 -1.62
CA ASN A 2 49.10 -26.71 -1.28
C ASN A 2 48.04 -26.48 -2.35
N ASN A 3 47.19 -27.49 -2.44
CA ASN A 3 45.85 -27.48 -3.01
C ASN A 3 44.87 -26.74 -2.07
N LYS A 4 43.86 -26.11 -2.70
CA LYS A 4 42.59 -25.56 -2.15
C LYS A 4 42.59 -24.11 -1.64
N CYS A 5 42.42 -23.18 -2.58
CA CYS A 5 41.72 -21.93 -2.30
C CYS A 5 40.20 -22.18 -2.38
N SER A 6 39.47 -21.78 -1.35
CA SER A 6 38.02 -21.67 -1.39
C SER A 6 37.63 -20.28 -0.95
N THR A 7 36.77 -19.62 -1.74
CA THR A 7 36.10 -18.38 -1.35
C THR A 7 34.72 -18.72 -0.83
N TYR A 8 34.29 -18.04 0.23
CA TYR A 8 32.92 -18.12 0.73
C TYR A 8 32.35 -16.70 0.85
N ALA A 9 31.03 -16.60 0.74
CA ALA A 9 30.28 -15.38 0.97
C ALA A 9 29.08 -15.72 1.83
N ASP A 10 28.82 -14.90 2.85
CA ASP A 10 27.67 -15.06 3.73
C ASP A 10 26.51 -14.19 3.21
N LEU A 11 25.35 -14.81 3.06
CA LEU A 11 24.09 -14.12 2.75
C LEU A 11 23.19 -14.16 3.98
N THR A 12 22.72 -13.00 4.43
CA THR A 12 21.68 -12.92 5.46
C THR A 12 20.34 -12.56 4.80
N VAL A 13 19.33 -13.40 4.98
CA VAL A 13 17.95 -13.14 4.54
C VAL A 13 17.12 -12.72 5.74
N ILE A 14 16.55 -11.52 5.69
CA ILE A 14 15.66 -10.99 6.74
C ILE A 14 14.28 -10.79 6.15
N ASN A 15 13.26 -11.41 6.73
CA ASN A 15 11.88 -11.15 6.36
C ASN A 15 11.36 -9.90 7.09
N ARG A 16 11.04 -8.86 6.34
CA ARG A 16 10.48 -7.59 6.87
C ARG A 16 9.02 -7.37 6.48
N LYS A 17 8.29 -8.45 6.17
CA LYS A 17 6.86 -8.41 5.87
C LYS A 17 6.09 -7.69 6.98
N VAL A 18 5.16 -6.82 6.57
CA VAL A 18 4.26 -6.09 7.46
C VAL A 18 2.83 -6.53 7.14
N GLU A 19 1.97 -6.59 8.16
CA GLU A 19 0.54 -6.77 7.95
C GLU A 19 -0.07 -5.47 7.41
N VAL A 20 -0.75 -5.56 6.26
CA VAL A 20 -1.33 -4.43 5.56
C VAL A 20 -2.82 -4.69 5.42
N ASP A 21 -3.61 -3.68 5.75
CA ASP A 21 -5.07 -3.69 5.65
C ASP A 21 -5.48 -2.38 4.97
N ALA A 22 -6.15 -2.48 3.82
CA ALA A 22 -6.67 -1.34 3.07
C ALA A 22 -8.10 -0.95 3.51
N GLY A 23 -8.67 -1.70 4.47
CA GLY A 23 -10.04 -1.60 4.88
C GLY A 23 -10.96 -2.52 4.06
N LYS A 24 -12.22 -2.59 4.47
CA LYS A 24 -13.23 -3.41 3.83
C LYS A 24 -13.76 -2.77 2.55
N ASP A 25 -14.18 -3.62 1.62
CA ASP A 25 -14.96 -3.20 0.45
C ASP A 25 -16.24 -2.47 0.87
N GLU A 26 -16.60 -1.43 0.12
CA GLU A 26 -17.77 -0.61 0.41
C GLU A 26 -18.51 -0.13 -0.83
N VAL A 27 -19.79 0.21 -0.64
CA VAL A 27 -20.66 0.83 -1.64
C VAL A 27 -21.03 2.22 -1.16
N VAL A 28 -20.83 3.23 -2.00
CA VAL A 28 -21.03 4.64 -1.66
C VAL A 28 -21.81 5.36 -2.76
N CYS A 29 -22.45 6.49 -2.41
CA CYS A 29 -23.16 7.36 -3.35
C CYS A 29 -22.45 8.72 -3.55
N ASN A 30 -21.13 8.75 -3.29
CA ASN A 30 -20.29 9.93 -3.32
C ASN A 30 -19.14 9.76 -4.31
N ASN A 31 -18.76 10.84 -4.99
CA ASN A 31 -17.62 10.85 -5.90
C ASN A 31 -16.28 11.02 -5.17
N ILE A 32 -16.29 11.32 -3.88
CA ILE A 32 -15.09 11.47 -3.06
C ILE A 32 -15.30 10.69 -1.77
N VAL A 33 -14.31 9.89 -1.38
CA VAL A 33 -14.30 9.13 -0.14
C VAL A 33 -12.99 9.35 0.61
N THR A 34 -13.01 9.09 1.91
CA THR A 34 -11.79 9.04 2.73
C THR A 34 -11.50 7.60 3.07
N VAL A 35 -10.37 7.08 2.59
CA VAL A 35 -9.90 5.73 2.91
C VAL A 35 -8.93 5.75 4.09
N ARG A 36 -8.89 4.66 4.84
CA ARG A 36 -8.04 4.48 6.02
C ARG A 36 -7.43 3.09 6.00
N GLY A 37 -6.12 3.03 5.85
CA GLY A 37 -5.35 1.78 5.87
C GLY A 37 -4.70 1.54 7.22
N SER A 38 -3.99 0.42 7.34
CA SER A 38 -3.17 0.11 8.51
C SER A 38 -2.07 1.16 8.74
N LEU A 39 -1.71 1.37 10.00
CA LEU A 39 -0.65 2.30 10.38
C LEU A 39 0.71 1.86 9.83
N VAL A 40 1.52 2.84 9.41
CA VAL A 40 2.88 2.59 8.93
C VAL A 40 3.81 2.39 10.13
N PRO A 41 4.54 1.25 10.23
CA PRO A 41 5.54 1.05 11.27
C PRO A 41 6.67 2.09 11.22
N ALA A 42 7.32 2.33 12.35
CA ALA A 42 8.47 3.24 12.41
C ALA A 42 9.58 2.81 11.44
N GLY A 43 10.08 3.75 10.65
CA GLY A 43 11.14 3.50 9.65
C GLY A 43 10.66 2.87 8.33
N ALA A 44 9.35 2.60 8.18
CA ALA A 44 8.73 2.21 6.92
C ALA A 44 8.06 3.42 6.25
N THR A 45 7.65 3.25 4.98
CA THR A 45 6.83 4.23 4.25
C THR A 45 5.54 3.58 3.78
N GLY A 46 4.46 4.35 3.68
CA GLY A 46 3.16 3.89 3.21
C GLY A 46 2.61 4.79 2.12
N GLN A 47 1.93 4.21 1.12
CA GLN A 47 1.36 4.93 -0.01
C GLN A 47 0.05 4.32 -0.48
N TRP A 48 -0.92 5.21 -0.77
CA TRP A 48 -2.16 4.87 -1.45
C TRP A 48 -2.01 5.06 -2.95
N ARG A 49 -2.58 4.16 -3.74
CA ARG A 49 -2.68 4.30 -5.19
C ARG A 49 -4.04 3.83 -5.70
N ALA A 50 -4.58 4.55 -6.69
CA ALA A 50 -5.72 4.07 -7.45
C ALA A 50 -5.24 3.13 -8.56
N VAL A 51 -5.80 1.92 -8.63
CA VAL A 51 -5.48 0.91 -9.64
C VAL A 51 -6.41 1.04 -10.83
N SER A 52 -7.70 1.20 -10.57
CA SER A 52 -8.74 1.34 -11.60
C SER A 52 -9.97 2.03 -11.04
N GLY A 53 -10.80 2.60 -11.93
CA GLY A 53 -11.99 3.35 -11.55
C GLY A 53 -11.65 4.79 -11.13
N GLY A 54 -12.42 5.76 -11.64
CA GLY A 54 -12.25 7.17 -11.33
C GLY A 54 -11.14 7.90 -12.07
N SER A 55 -10.92 9.16 -11.68
CA SER A 55 -9.89 10.03 -12.26
C SER A 55 -8.47 9.71 -11.77
N GLY A 56 -8.32 8.76 -10.83
CA GLY A 56 -7.04 8.36 -10.26
C GLY A 56 -6.47 9.31 -9.20
N SER A 57 -7.22 10.34 -8.79
CA SER A 57 -6.75 11.30 -7.79
C SER A 57 -6.80 10.71 -6.38
N VAL A 58 -5.63 10.61 -5.75
CA VAL A 58 -5.43 10.22 -4.36
C VAL A 58 -4.67 11.35 -3.67
N ILE A 59 -5.25 11.93 -2.63
CA ILE A 59 -4.70 13.07 -1.92
C ILE A 59 -4.48 12.68 -0.46
N VAL A 60 -3.22 12.71 -0.03
CA VAL A 60 -2.84 12.59 1.38
C VAL A 60 -2.70 14.01 1.93
N ALA A 61 -3.63 14.42 2.79
CA ALA A 61 -3.64 15.78 3.35
C ALA A 61 -2.54 16.00 4.39
N ASP A 62 -2.19 14.96 5.14
CA ASP A 62 -1.17 15.00 6.19
C ASP A 62 -0.08 13.95 5.89
N PRO A 63 1.12 14.36 5.46
CA PRO A 63 2.22 13.43 5.17
C PRO A 63 2.68 12.60 6.38
N THR A 64 2.37 13.02 7.61
CA THR A 64 2.64 12.23 8.83
C THR A 64 1.62 11.12 9.06
N LYS A 65 0.48 11.16 8.33
CA LYS A 65 -0.59 10.18 8.37
C LYS A 65 -0.90 9.66 6.96
N PRO A 66 0.07 9.04 6.28
CA PRO A 66 -0.10 8.57 4.90
C PRO A 66 -1.17 7.47 4.77
N HIS A 67 -1.52 6.81 5.87
CA HIS A 67 -2.58 5.80 5.94
C HIS A 67 -3.99 6.39 5.71
N ILE A 68 -4.16 7.72 5.75
CA ILE A 68 -5.43 8.40 5.48
C ILE A 68 -5.31 9.18 4.17
N ALA A 69 -6.19 8.90 3.22
CA ALA A 69 -6.23 9.61 1.94
C ALA A 69 -7.66 9.92 1.50
N GLN A 70 -7.83 11.03 0.79
CA GLN A 70 -9.05 11.34 0.05
C GLN A 70 -8.91 10.86 -1.39
N VAL A 71 -9.92 10.17 -1.91
CA VAL A 71 -9.87 9.55 -3.23
C VAL A 71 -11.08 9.98 -4.05
N SER A 72 -10.82 10.41 -5.28
CA SER A 72 -11.86 10.69 -6.27
C SER A 72 -12.27 9.42 -7.00
N LEU A 73 -13.54 9.05 -6.88
CA LEU A 73 -14.14 7.86 -7.46
C LEU A 73 -14.81 8.16 -8.80
N GLY A 74 -14.71 7.20 -9.72
CA GLY A 74 -15.55 7.13 -10.91
C GLY A 74 -16.81 6.34 -10.61
N GLN A 75 -17.79 6.43 -11.50
CA GLN A 75 -18.99 5.60 -11.40
C GLN A 75 -18.65 4.11 -11.54
N GLY A 76 -19.29 3.26 -10.74
CA GLY A 76 -19.02 1.82 -10.71
C GLY A 76 -17.86 1.45 -9.78
N SER A 77 -17.14 0.38 -10.10
CA SER A 77 -16.09 -0.18 -9.25
C SER A 77 -14.79 0.60 -9.35
N ASN A 78 -14.22 0.94 -8.19
CA ASN A 78 -12.92 1.59 -8.04
C ASN A 78 -12.03 0.70 -7.17
N ARG A 79 -10.81 0.38 -7.62
CA ARG A 79 -9.84 -0.44 -6.91
C ARG A 79 -8.72 0.43 -6.39
N LEU A 80 -8.48 0.36 -5.08
CA LEU A 80 -7.47 1.14 -4.39
C LEU A 80 -6.53 0.20 -3.65
N VAL A 81 -5.25 0.51 -3.67
CA VAL A 81 -4.23 -0.30 -2.98
C VAL A 81 -3.53 0.55 -1.93
N TRP A 82 -3.44 0.00 -0.73
CA TRP A 82 -2.58 0.48 0.33
C TRP A 82 -1.31 -0.37 0.36
N ALA A 83 -0.15 0.28 0.21
CA ALA A 83 1.14 -0.41 0.21
C ALA A 83 2.06 0.16 1.28
N ILE A 84 2.75 -0.72 2.01
CA ILE A 84 3.79 -0.38 2.98
C ILE A 84 5.12 -0.97 2.49
N ASN A 85 6.14 -0.12 2.41
CA ASN A 85 7.51 -0.49 2.14
C ASN A 85 8.31 -0.44 3.45
N ASN A 86 8.70 -1.62 3.94
CA ASN A 86 9.59 -1.76 5.08
C ASN A 86 11.01 -2.10 4.60
N GLN A 87 11.79 -1.05 4.33
CA GLN A 87 13.21 -1.16 3.97
C GLN A 87 13.47 -2.11 2.78
N GLY A 88 12.67 -1.99 1.72
CA GLY A 88 12.76 -2.79 0.49
C GLY A 88 11.82 -3.98 0.42
N CYS A 89 11.20 -4.36 1.55
CA CYS A 89 10.14 -5.38 1.56
C CYS A 89 8.77 -4.71 1.45
N TYR A 90 8.08 -4.98 0.35
CA TYR A 90 6.75 -4.45 0.09
C TYR A 90 5.68 -5.41 0.61
N SER A 91 4.64 -4.85 1.21
CA SER A 91 3.41 -5.54 1.56
C SER A 91 2.26 -4.63 1.14
N GLU A 92 1.21 -5.19 0.56
CA GLU A 92 0.08 -4.43 0.05
C GLU A 92 -1.23 -5.15 0.32
N ASP A 93 -2.30 -4.37 0.37
CA ASP A 93 -3.67 -4.85 0.43
C ASP A 93 -4.57 -3.98 -0.46
N GLU A 94 -5.67 -4.55 -0.93
CA GLU A 94 -6.59 -3.92 -1.87
C GLU A 94 -7.97 -3.75 -1.25
N VAL A 95 -8.60 -2.61 -1.55
CA VAL A 95 -10.01 -2.35 -1.25
C VAL A 95 -10.76 -1.93 -2.51
N VAL A 96 -11.99 -2.43 -2.64
CA VAL A 96 -12.91 -2.08 -3.73
C VAL A 96 -14.02 -1.18 -3.21
N ILE A 97 -14.16 -0.01 -3.84
CA ILE A 97 -15.21 0.96 -3.55
C ILE A 97 -16.11 1.12 -4.78
N VAL A 98 -17.38 0.75 -4.63
CA VAL A 98 -18.38 0.89 -5.68
C VAL A 98 -19.14 2.20 -5.50
N ASN A 99 -18.99 3.11 -6.46
CA ASN A 99 -19.80 4.32 -6.53
C ASN A 99 -21.09 4.03 -7.31
N SER A 100 -22.21 3.97 -6.61
CA SER A 100 -23.55 3.72 -7.17
C SER A 100 -24.37 5.00 -7.35
N ARG A 101 -23.71 6.16 -7.40
CA ARG A 101 -24.36 7.43 -7.70
C ARG A 101 -24.87 7.50 -9.14
#